data_AF-A0A840I7X6-F1
#
_entry.id   AF-A0A840I7X6-F1
#
_cell.length_a   1.000
_cell.length_b   1.000
_cell.length_c   1.000
_cell.angle_alpha   90.00
_cell.angle_beta   90.00
_cell.angle_gamma   90.00
#
_symmetry.space_group_name_H-M   'P 1'
#
loop_
_entity.id
_entity.type
_entity.pdbx_description
1 polymer ?
#
loop_
_entity_poly.entity_id
_entity_poly.type
_entity_poly.pdbx_seq_one_letter_code
_entity_poly.pdbx_strand_id
1 'polypeptide(L)'
;MVRIDAVFNEFRTGFLGKVSPVHLFWGSFNLAVTRFSGRATPSHPGGIPNLPDAVTKEAYSHEVSSAGFWPGNGGAGEAMFCSYAYPVTDGFSDRLVEPAAARGDQTLGELVLSYEAVRAADDPEAALMAFLQTTYETAAESSDWDRASLEYHLQHSWIPRPVR
;
A
#
# COMPACT_ATOMS: atom_id res chain seq x y z
N MET A 1 -10.49 16.55 -8.65
CA MET A 1 -10.71 15.09 -8.60
C MET A 1 -9.33 14.45 -8.46
N VAL A 2 -9.12 13.58 -7.47
CA VAL A 2 -7.79 12.98 -7.21
C VAL A 2 -7.48 11.93 -8.30
N ARG A 3 -6.29 11.99 -8.90
CA ARG A 3 -5.87 11.06 -9.97
C ARG A 3 -5.24 9.79 -9.40
N ILE A 4 -6.03 9.02 -8.64
CA ILE A 4 -5.56 7.86 -7.85
C ILE A 4 -4.75 6.87 -8.69
N ASP A 5 -5.28 6.45 -9.85
CA ASP A 5 -4.59 5.50 -10.73
C ASP A 5 -3.23 6.03 -11.21
N ALA A 6 -3.12 7.31 -11.56
CA ALA A 6 -1.87 7.90 -12.00
C ALA A 6 -0.82 7.92 -10.87
N VAL A 7 -1.22 8.31 -9.66
CA VAL A 7 -0.34 8.32 -8.48
C VAL A 7 0.10 6.90 -8.12
N PHE A 8 -0.80 5.92 -8.18
CA PHE A 8 -0.45 4.52 -7.92
C PHE A 8 0.52 3.98 -8.97
N ASN A 9 0.33 4.32 -10.24
CA ASN A 9 1.26 3.94 -11.30
C ASN A 9 2.63 4.58 -11.11
N GLU A 10 2.68 5.87 -10.75
CA GLU A 10 3.94 6.55 -10.43
C GLU A 10 4.64 5.92 -9.23
N PHE A 11 3.92 5.67 -8.15
CA PHE A 11 4.45 5.01 -6.95
C PHE A 11 5.11 3.67 -7.30
N ARG A 12 4.53 2.88 -8.22
CA ARG A 12 5.14 1.59 -8.64
C ARG A 12 6.51 1.75 -9.28
N THR A 13 6.76 2.85 -9.98
CA THR A 13 8.00 3.02 -10.74
C THR A 13 9.24 3.19 -9.86
N GLY A 14 9.06 3.54 -8.58
CA GLY A 14 10.15 3.72 -7.61
C GLY A 14 10.67 2.40 -7.02
N PHE A 15 10.08 1.27 -7.41
CA PHE A 15 10.42 -0.05 -6.88
C PHE A 15 11.03 -0.93 -7.98
N LEU A 16 12.13 -1.59 -7.63
CA LEU A 16 12.91 -2.46 -8.51
C LEU A 16 12.50 -3.92 -8.45
N GLY A 17 11.96 -4.34 -7.30
CA GLY A 17 11.44 -5.68 -7.09
C GLY A 17 10.12 -5.92 -7.83
N LYS A 18 9.51 -7.09 -7.56
CA LYS A 18 8.19 -7.41 -8.10
C LYS A 18 7.15 -6.46 -7.51
N VAL A 19 6.31 -5.91 -8.38
CA VAL A 19 5.19 -5.04 -8.00
C VAL A 19 3.97 -5.42 -8.84
N SER A 20 2.79 -5.46 -8.23
CA SER A 20 1.55 -5.74 -8.96
C SER A 20 1.23 -4.61 -9.94
N PRO A 21 0.44 -4.85 -10.99
CA PRO A 21 -0.35 -3.80 -11.61
C PRO A 21 -1.22 -3.06 -10.58
N VAL A 22 -1.73 -1.89 -10.94
CA VAL A 22 -2.85 -1.29 -10.20
C VAL A 22 -4.09 -2.11 -10.50
N HIS A 23 -4.55 -2.89 -9.52
CA HIS A 23 -5.70 -3.78 -9.69
C HIS A 23 -7.00 -3.08 -9.34
N LEU A 24 -8.02 -3.26 -10.19
CA LEU A 24 -9.42 -2.96 -9.86
C LEU A 24 -10.13 -4.23 -9.41
N PHE A 25 -10.68 -4.22 -8.19
CA PHE A 25 -11.51 -5.30 -7.68
C PHE A 25 -12.99 -5.00 -7.92
N TRP A 26 -13.60 -5.63 -8.92
CA TRP A 26 -14.98 -5.38 -9.34
C TRP A 26 -16.06 -5.59 -8.28
N GLY A 27 -15.81 -6.43 -7.27
CA GLY A 27 -16.79 -6.70 -6.22
C GLY A 27 -16.98 -5.55 -5.22
N SER A 28 -15.95 -4.73 -5.03
CA SER A 28 -15.93 -3.63 -4.06
C SER A 28 -15.52 -2.28 -4.67
N PHE A 29 -15.12 -2.27 -5.94
CA PHE A 29 -14.55 -1.13 -6.65
C PHE A 29 -13.28 -0.55 -6.00
N ASN A 30 -12.48 -1.43 -5.39
CA ASN A 30 -11.23 -1.05 -4.76
C ASN A 30 -10.11 -0.99 -5.77
N LEU A 31 -9.17 -0.07 -5.55
CA LEU A 31 -7.86 -0.10 -6.20
C LEU A 31 -6.82 -0.65 -5.22
N ALA A 32 -5.87 -1.44 -5.71
CA ALA A 32 -4.70 -1.81 -4.91
C ALA A 32 -3.43 -1.91 -5.73
N VAL A 33 -2.31 -1.65 -5.08
CA VAL A 33 -0.96 -1.83 -5.57
C VAL A 33 -0.12 -2.48 -4.47
N THR A 34 0.64 -3.51 -4.83
CA THR A 34 1.39 -4.32 -3.86
C THR A 34 2.83 -4.49 -4.31
N ARG A 35 3.77 -4.15 -3.43
CA ARG A 35 5.21 -4.40 -3.57
C ARG A 35 5.58 -5.67 -2.79
N PHE A 36 6.54 -6.42 -3.31
CA PHE A 36 6.98 -7.69 -2.74
C PHE A 36 8.49 -7.62 -2.45
N SER A 37 8.91 -8.00 -1.25
CA SER A 37 10.34 -8.07 -0.91
C SER A 37 11.05 -9.23 -1.62
N GLY A 38 10.28 -10.26 -1.99
CA GLY A 38 10.79 -11.52 -2.53
C GLY A 38 11.14 -12.56 -1.47
N ARG A 39 11.10 -12.21 -0.17
CA ARG A 39 11.25 -13.17 0.94
C ARG A 39 9.93 -13.90 1.19
N ALA A 40 10.03 -15.20 1.47
CA ALA A 40 8.88 -16.02 1.85
C ALA A 40 8.45 -15.75 3.30
N THR A 41 7.18 -16.01 3.59
CA THR A 41 6.57 -15.85 4.91
C THR A 41 6.13 -17.19 5.48
N PRO A 42 5.95 -17.31 6.82
CA PRO A 42 5.19 -18.41 7.39
C PRO A 42 3.80 -18.48 6.74
N SER A 43 3.28 -19.69 6.56
CA SER A 43 1.96 -19.87 5.94
C SER A 43 0.88 -19.13 6.73
N HIS A 44 0.05 -18.36 6.02
CA HIS A 44 -1.07 -17.66 6.65
C HIS A 44 -1.97 -18.65 7.41
N PRO A 45 -2.43 -18.33 8.62
CA PRO A 45 -3.28 -19.21 9.43
C PRO A 45 -4.65 -19.56 8.82
N GLY A 46 -5.00 -18.98 7.66
CA GLY A 46 -6.34 -19.09 7.08
C GLY A 46 -7.44 -18.45 7.94
N GLY A 47 -8.68 -18.93 7.77
CA GLY A 47 -9.80 -18.60 8.66
C GLY A 47 -10.53 -17.29 8.35
N ILE A 48 -10.28 -16.67 7.20
CA ILE A 48 -10.99 -15.46 6.77
C ILE A 48 -12.39 -15.86 6.28
N PRO A 49 -13.49 -15.28 6.83
CA PRO A 49 -14.84 -15.63 6.41
C PRO A 49 -15.04 -15.46 4.90
N ASN A 50 -15.64 -16.47 4.26
CA ASN A 50 -15.94 -16.50 2.82
C ASN A 50 -14.70 -16.43 1.88
N LEU A 51 -13.48 -16.67 2.38
CA LEU A 51 -12.26 -16.72 1.59
C LEU A 51 -11.54 -18.07 1.80
N PRO A 52 -11.39 -18.91 0.76
CA PRO A 52 -10.71 -20.19 0.90
C PRO A 52 -9.26 -20.04 1.37
N ASP A 53 -8.86 -20.85 2.36
CA ASP A 53 -7.50 -20.81 2.94
C ASP A 53 -6.38 -20.95 1.90
N ALA A 54 -6.59 -21.77 0.86
CA ALA A 54 -5.62 -21.94 -0.21
C ALA A 54 -5.34 -20.62 -0.96
N VAL A 55 -6.37 -19.79 -1.16
CA VAL A 55 -6.22 -18.47 -1.79
C VAL A 55 -5.47 -17.53 -0.87
N THR A 56 -5.82 -17.48 0.42
CA THR A 56 -5.15 -16.63 1.41
C THR A 56 -3.67 -17.00 1.57
N LYS A 57 -3.35 -18.30 1.66
CA LYS A 57 -1.98 -18.78 1.81
C LYS A 57 -1.12 -18.48 0.59
N GLU A 58 -1.70 -18.57 -0.60
CA GLU A 58 -1.00 -18.21 -1.83
C GLU A 58 -0.77 -16.69 -1.92
N ALA A 59 -1.81 -15.89 -1.66
CA ALA A 59 -1.77 -14.42 -1.71
C ALA A 59 -0.72 -13.84 -0.74
N TYR A 60 -0.54 -14.48 0.41
CA TYR A 60 0.38 -14.07 1.48
C TYR A 60 1.55 -15.04 1.65
N SER A 61 2.00 -15.68 0.57
CA SER A 61 3.16 -16.60 0.56
C SER A 61 4.51 -15.89 0.68
N HIS A 62 4.54 -14.59 0.39
CA HIS A 62 5.72 -13.73 0.42
C HIS A 62 5.41 -12.45 1.16
N GLU A 63 6.45 -11.76 1.61
CA GLU A 63 6.29 -10.49 2.30
C GLU A 63 5.77 -9.43 1.33
N VAL A 64 4.78 -8.66 1.79
CA VAL A 64 4.16 -7.60 0.99
C VAL A 64 4.06 -6.31 1.77
N SER A 65 4.13 -5.21 1.02
CA SER A 65 3.62 -3.90 1.41
C SER A 65 2.55 -3.56 0.39
N SER A 66 1.31 -3.46 0.85
CA SER A 66 0.14 -3.21 0.01
C SER A 66 -0.48 -1.88 0.38
N ALA A 67 -0.94 -1.15 -0.63
CA ALA A 67 -1.71 0.06 -0.43
C ALA A 67 -2.87 0.09 -1.43
N GLY A 68 -3.98 0.70 -1.03
CA GLY A 68 -5.20 0.70 -1.82
C GLY A 68 -6.12 1.85 -1.54
N PHE A 69 -7.12 1.98 -2.41
CA PHE A 69 -8.25 2.89 -2.24
C PHE A 69 -9.52 2.06 -2.06
N TRP A 70 -10.26 2.36 -1.00
CA TRP A 70 -11.57 1.80 -0.70
C TRP A 70 -12.61 2.92 -0.84
N PRO A 71 -13.62 2.79 -1.73
CA PRO A 71 -14.64 3.82 -1.92
C PRO A 71 -15.67 3.88 -0.78
N GLY A 72 -15.53 3.05 0.25
CA GLY A 72 -16.52 2.88 1.31
C GLY A 72 -17.56 1.81 0.97
N ASN A 73 -18.54 1.60 1.86
CA ASN A 73 -19.58 0.56 1.72
C ASN A 73 -20.95 1.09 1.27
N GLY A 74 -21.01 2.16 0.48
CA GLY A 74 -22.27 2.65 -0.08
C GLY A 74 -23.21 3.31 0.95
N GLY A 75 -22.69 3.80 2.09
CA GLY A 75 -23.47 4.66 2.99
C GLY A 75 -23.06 4.70 4.47
N ALA A 76 -22.19 3.80 4.95
CA ALA A 76 -21.81 3.71 6.36
C ALA A 76 -20.29 3.86 6.64
N GLY A 77 -19.43 3.69 5.62
CA GLY A 77 -17.98 3.90 5.71
C GLY A 77 -17.52 5.00 4.77
N GLU A 78 -16.65 5.88 5.25
CA GLU A 78 -16.02 6.93 4.43
C GLU A 78 -15.06 6.32 3.41
N ALA A 79 -14.91 6.96 2.25
CA ALA A 79 -13.88 6.57 1.28
C ALA A 79 -12.49 6.89 1.87
N MET A 80 -11.54 5.97 1.71
CA MET A 80 -10.22 6.08 2.30
C MET A 80 -9.15 5.36 1.50
N PHE A 81 -7.91 5.74 1.73
CA PHE A 81 -6.73 5.00 1.37
C PHE A 81 -6.29 4.18 2.57
N CYS A 82 -5.86 2.94 2.33
CA CYS A 82 -5.36 2.05 3.36
C CYS A 82 -4.00 1.49 2.94
N SER A 83 -3.16 1.17 3.91
CA SER A 83 -1.90 0.45 3.69
C SER A 83 -1.65 -0.55 4.81
N TYR A 84 -1.15 -1.72 4.43
CA TYR A 84 -0.78 -2.78 5.35
C TYR A 84 0.49 -3.50 4.88
N ALA A 85 1.13 -4.20 5.82
CA ALA A 85 2.23 -5.12 5.57
C ALA A 85 1.82 -6.55 5.92
N TYR A 86 2.33 -7.53 5.17
CA TYR A 86 2.28 -8.92 5.58
C TYR A 86 3.69 -9.53 5.58
N PRO A 87 4.11 -10.23 6.64
CA PRO A 87 3.41 -10.39 7.91
C PRO A 87 3.24 -9.03 8.60
N VAL A 88 2.20 -8.90 9.41
CA VAL A 88 2.01 -7.68 10.20
C VAL A 88 3.19 -7.57 11.16
N THR A 89 3.91 -6.46 11.09
CA THR A 89 4.99 -6.16 12.04
C THR A 89 4.42 -5.42 13.25
N ASP A 90 4.88 -5.78 14.45
CA ASP A 90 4.44 -5.15 15.69
C ASP A 90 4.58 -3.62 15.62
N GLY A 91 3.50 -2.93 15.99
CA GLY A 91 3.45 -1.47 16.00
C GLY A 91 3.38 -0.81 14.63
N PHE A 92 3.10 -1.54 13.53
CA PHE A 92 2.95 -0.94 12.20
C PHE A 92 1.90 0.19 12.18
N SER A 93 0.73 -0.04 12.76
CA SER A 93 -0.35 0.96 12.85
C SER A 93 -0.09 2.07 13.87
N ASP A 94 0.94 1.95 14.72
CA ASP A 94 1.32 2.98 15.69
C ASP A 94 2.33 3.99 15.11
N ARG A 95 2.78 3.77 13.86
CA ARG A 95 3.79 4.59 13.21
C ARG A 95 3.19 5.90 12.71
N LEU A 96 3.94 6.98 12.94
CA LEU A 96 3.62 8.28 12.35
C LEU A 96 4.01 8.25 10.88
N VAL A 97 3.04 8.53 10.02
CA VAL A 97 3.20 8.59 8.57
C VAL A 97 2.63 9.90 8.05
N GLU A 98 3.07 10.28 6.86
CA GLU A 98 2.58 11.49 6.19
C GLU A 98 1.37 11.17 5.31
N PRO A 99 0.53 12.15 4.98
CA PRO A 99 0.45 13.46 5.61
C PRO A 99 -0.03 13.34 7.07
N ALA A 100 0.11 14.38 7.89
CA ALA A 100 -0.37 14.39 9.29
C ALA A 100 -1.86 14.00 9.51
N ALA A 101 -2.68 13.99 8.46
CA ALA A 101 -4.05 13.51 8.48
C ALA A 101 -4.18 11.97 8.43
N ALA A 102 -3.10 11.25 8.12
CA ALA A 102 -3.04 9.80 8.16
C ALA A 102 -3.00 9.31 9.60
N ARG A 103 -3.58 8.13 9.84
CA ARG A 103 -3.71 7.55 11.18
C ARG A 103 -3.62 6.03 11.16
N GLY A 104 -3.24 5.45 12.29
CA GLY A 104 -3.46 4.03 12.55
C GLY A 104 -4.93 3.69 12.72
N ASP A 105 -5.35 2.55 12.17
CA ASP A 105 -6.59 1.89 12.53
C ASP A 105 -6.29 0.58 13.25
N GLN A 106 -6.40 0.59 14.58
CA GLN A 106 -6.08 -0.58 15.41
C GLN A 106 -7.06 -1.74 15.21
N THR A 107 -8.27 -1.47 14.69
CA THR A 107 -9.25 -2.53 14.41
C THR A 107 -8.84 -3.31 13.17
N LEU A 108 -8.32 -2.61 12.16
CA LEU A 108 -7.85 -3.21 10.92
C LEU A 108 -6.38 -3.68 11.02
N GLY A 109 -5.58 -3.08 11.92
CA GLY A 109 -4.13 -3.26 11.94
C GLY A 109 -3.42 -2.54 10.78
N GLU A 110 -4.05 -1.50 10.23
CA GLU A 110 -3.63 -0.80 9.01
C GLU A 110 -3.33 0.67 9.28
N LEU A 111 -2.64 1.32 8.35
CA LEU A 111 -2.54 2.77 8.28
C LEU A 111 -3.57 3.27 7.26
N VAL A 112 -4.32 4.31 7.61
CA VAL A 112 -5.42 4.83 6.79
C VAL A 112 -5.35 6.34 6.62
N LEU A 113 -5.85 6.83 5.50
CA LEU A 113 -5.97 8.25 5.17
C LEU A 113 -7.30 8.50 4.47
N SER A 114 -8.14 9.39 4.99
CA SER A 114 -9.45 9.63 4.39
C SER A 114 -9.32 10.27 3.00
N TYR A 115 -10.22 9.90 2.09
CA TYR A 115 -10.27 10.49 0.75
C TYR A 115 -10.55 12.00 0.84
N GLU A 116 -11.36 12.42 1.80
CA GLU A 116 -11.69 13.82 2.02
C GLU A 116 -10.45 14.65 2.39
N ALA A 117 -9.57 14.12 3.26
CA ALA A 117 -8.32 14.80 3.61
C ALA A 117 -7.42 14.98 2.39
N VAL A 118 -7.29 13.97 1.53
CA VAL A 118 -6.52 14.07 0.27
C VAL A 118 -7.18 15.06 -0.68
N ARG A 119 -8.51 14.99 -0.84
CA ARG A 119 -9.27 15.88 -1.74
C ARG A 119 -9.17 17.35 -1.32
N ALA A 120 -9.07 17.62 -0.02
CA ALA A 120 -9.00 18.96 0.54
C ALA A 120 -7.57 19.51 0.67
N ALA A 121 -6.54 18.69 0.41
CA ALA A 121 -5.14 19.14 0.44
C ALA A 121 -4.85 20.13 -0.70
N ASP A 122 -3.88 21.02 -0.47
CA ASP A 122 -3.42 21.98 -1.49
C ASP A 122 -2.86 21.26 -2.73
N ASP A 123 -2.18 20.12 -2.51
CA ASP A 123 -1.73 19.19 -3.55
C ASP A 123 -2.19 17.75 -3.21
N PRO A 124 -3.34 17.31 -3.77
CA PRO A 124 -3.87 15.97 -3.52
C PRO A 124 -2.98 14.83 -4.04
N GLU A 125 -2.25 15.04 -5.14
CA GLU A 125 -1.39 13.99 -5.70
C GLU A 125 -0.15 13.81 -4.82
N ALA A 126 0.46 14.91 -4.37
CA ALA A 126 1.58 14.88 -3.44
C ALA A 126 1.18 14.31 -2.06
N ALA A 127 0.01 14.67 -1.53
CA ALA A 127 -0.49 14.12 -0.26
C ALA A 127 -0.69 12.60 -0.34
N LEU A 128 -1.27 12.11 -1.44
CA LEU A 128 -1.43 10.67 -1.64
C LEU A 128 -0.08 9.97 -1.83
N MET A 129 0.85 10.55 -2.59
CA MET A 129 2.19 9.99 -2.75
C MET A 129 2.94 9.92 -1.42
N ALA A 130 2.85 10.95 -0.58
CA ALA A 130 3.45 10.97 0.75
C ALA A 130 2.94 9.83 1.63
N PHE A 131 1.62 9.57 1.59
CA PHE A 131 1.03 8.42 2.27
C PHE A 131 1.58 7.10 1.76
N LEU A 132 1.54 6.87 0.45
CA LEU A 132 2.03 5.62 -0.16
C LEU A 132 3.51 5.36 0.15
N GLN A 133 4.33 6.42 0.09
CA GLN A 133 5.77 6.30 0.32
C GLN A 133 6.07 6.06 1.80
N THR A 134 5.51 6.84 2.72
CA THR A 134 5.83 6.71 4.15
C THR A 134 5.27 5.43 4.78
N THR A 135 4.11 4.93 4.32
CA THR A 135 3.61 3.62 4.79
C THR A 135 4.43 2.46 4.24
N TYR A 136 4.93 2.56 3.01
CA TYR A 136 5.87 1.59 2.45
C TYR A 136 7.21 1.60 3.19
N GLU A 137 7.78 2.77 3.44
CA GLU A 137 9.04 2.91 4.20
C GLU A 137 8.90 2.29 5.58
N THR A 138 7.77 2.57 6.25
CA THR A 138 7.43 1.96 7.53
C THR A 138 7.41 0.42 7.43
N ALA A 139 6.77 -0.15 6.41
CA ALA A 139 6.69 -1.60 6.22
C ALA A 139 8.06 -2.23 5.91
N ALA A 140 8.84 -1.57 5.05
CA ALA A 140 10.15 -2.03 4.63
C ALA A 140 11.17 -1.98 5.78
N GLU A 141 11.13 -0.91 6.59
CA GLU A 141 12.00 -0.76 7.76
C GLU A 141 11.62 -1.74 8.88
N SER A 142 10.34 -1.90 9.17
CA SER A 142 9.89 -2.81 10.23
C SER A 142 10.16 -4.28 9.90
N SER A 143 10.24 -4.62 8.61
CA SER A 143 10.46 -5.99 8.12
C SER A 143 11.91 -6.25 7.66
N ASP A 144 12.81 -5.27 7.82
CA ASP A 144 14.21 -5.34 7.39
C ASP A 144 14.36 -5.75 5.91
N TRP A 145 13.63 -5.05 5.04
CA TRP A 145 13.75 -5.22 3.60
C TRP A 145 15.06 -4.61 3.10
N ASP A 146 15.70 -5.24 2.11
CA ASP A 146 16.88 -4.67 1.44
C ASP A 146 16.47 -3.52 0.51
N ARG A 147 16.19 -2.37 1.11
CA ARG A 147 15.75 -1.16 0.41
C ARG A 147 16.73 -0.71 -0.67
N ALA A 148 18.03 -0.94 -0.46
CA ALA A 148 19.06 -0.55 -1.43
C ALA A 148 18.99 -1.35 -2.74
N SER A 149 18.57 -2.63 -2.69
CA SER A 149 18.33 -3.44 -3.89
C SER A 149 16.92 -3.30 -4.45
N LEU A 150 15.96 -2.86 -3.63
CA LEU A 150 14.55 -2.76 -3.99
C LEU A 150 14.09 -1.38 -4.43
N GLU A 151 14.83 -0.31 -4.14
CA GLU A 151 14.39 1.07 -4.39
C GLU A 151 15.20 1.75 -5.49
N TYR A 152 14.53 2.68 -6.17
CA TYR A 152 15.15 3.62 -7.07
C TYR A 152 14.55 5.00 -6.88
N HIS A 153 15.40 5.99 -6.58
CA HIS A 153 14.98 7.38 -6.53
C HIS A 153 14.64 7.85 -7.94
N LEU A 154 13.34 7.89 -8.23
CA LEU A 154 12.83 8.45 -9.46
C LEU A 154 13.15 9.93 -9.50
N GLN A 155 13.85 10.35 -10.56
CA GLN A 155 13.92 11.77 -10.90
C GLN A 155 12.71 12.17 -11.75
N HIS A 156 12.25 11.28 -12.66
CA HIS A 156 11.08 11.43 -13.52
C HIS A 156 10.51 10.05 -13.91
N SER A 157 9.19 9.90 -13.84
CA SER A 157 8.46 8.62 -14.00
C SER A 157 8.42 8.07 -15.43
N TRP A 158 8.87 8.85 -16.42
CA TRP A 158 8.84 8.50 -17.85
C TRP A 158 10.23 8.34 -18.50
N ILE A 159 11.30 8.44 -17.71
CA ILE A 159 12.66 8.31 -18.21
C ILE A 159 13.18 6.91 -17.83
N PRO A 160 13.58 6.08 -18.83
CA PRO A 160 14.20 4.80 -18.53
C PRO A 160 15.42 4.95 -17.63
N ARG A 161 15.58 4.03 -16.69
CA ARG A 161 16.73 4.03 -15.78
C ARG A 161 18.02 3.82 -16.58
N PRO A 162 19.11 4.54 -16.24
CA PRO A 162 20.42 4.22 -16.79
C PRO A 162 20.84 2.80 -16.38
N VAL A 163 21.50 2.10 -17.29
CA VAL A 163 22.03 0.75 -17.03
C VAL A 163 23.16 0.86 -16.00
N ARG A 164 23.08 0.06 -14.93
CA ARG A 164 24.14 -0.07 -13.92
C ARG A 164 25.17 -1.11 -14.34
#